data_AF-A0A1C3URR8-F1
#
_entry.id   AF-A0A1C3URR8-F1
#
_cell.length_a   1.000
_cell.length_b   1.000
_cell.length_c   1.000
_cell.angle_alpha   90.00
_cell.angle_beta   90.00
_cell.angle_gamma   90.00
#
_symmetry.space_group_name_H-M   'P 1'
#
loop_
_entity.id
_entity.type
_entity.pdbx_description
1 polymer ?
#
loop_
_entity_poly.entity_id
_entity_poly.type
_entity_poly.pdbx_seq_one_letter_code
_entity_poly.pdbx_strand_id
1 'polypeptide(L)'
;MKRSSTILQHRRAELESRIEEMIELLDVIDGDADLEDNGDDEPSIGSTPMIIGNKIELDLEWAPADEHGIADHDALHLFQQEGGFSGSRFDGDGHHIARKLLRSHVKDQRKLAKALVRTRVFDLYSAGVGPRSIAAMLNDEGVAAPRGRQWNGSTINGNDKRGYGILRNSLYVGKIVWNRVRMVKDPSTGRRISRENEETAVETIDAPHLRIIDDALFQAVRSRKEAIGGKHAHTAPRNRRLLSGLLKCRACGGGLSIIGADRSGPRVSCSTWKESKSCSNNARYYVQKIERDVIDRLRIMFADTSAIDAYVEEYRAESKRIATERRNSRGAKERAGRRADQNYACD
;
A
#
# COMPACT_ATOMS: atom_id res chain seq x y z
N MET A 1 -35.53 -31.34 -32.28
CA MET A 1 -36.61 -31.21 -31.27
C MET A 1 -36.22 -30.08 -30.31
N LYS A 2 -36.90 -28.92 -30.39
CA LYS A 2 -36.66 -27.78 -29.48
C LYS A 2 -37.14 -28.21 -28.08
N ARG A 3 -36.24 -28.28 -27.10
CA ARG A 3 -36.62 -28.58 -25.71
C ARG A 3 -37.54 -27.44 -25.23
N SER A 4 -38.74 -27.78 -24.75
CA SER A 4 -39.77 -26.82 -24.37
C SER A 4 -39.24 -25.82 -23.33
N SER A 5 -39.47 -24.52 -23.54
CA SER A 5 -39.04 -23.42 -22.65
C SER A 5 -39.47 -23.64 -21.19
N THR A 6 -40.63 -24.27 -21.00
CA THR A 6 -41.16 -24.67 -19.69
C THR A 6 -40.29 -25.71 -18.98
N ILE A 7 -39.66 -26.64 -19.71
CA ILE A 7 -38.75 -27.64 -19.12
C ILE A 7 -37.47 -26.96 -18.60
N LEU A 8 -37.01 -25.91 -19.28
CA LEU A 8 -35.83 -25.15 -18.85
C LEU A 8 -36.14 -24.28 -17.62
N GLN A 9 -37.32 -23.66 -17.57
CA GLN A 9 -37.77 -22.90 -16.40
C GLN A 9 -37.96 -23.79 -15.18
N HIS A 10 -38.56 -24.99 -15.35
CA HIS A 10 -38.71 -25.95 -14.26
C HIS A 10 -37.36 -26.45 -13.74
N ARG A 11 -36.41 -26.76 -14.62
CA ARG A 11 -35.05 -27.18 -14.21
C ARG A 11 -34.27 -26.08 -13.53
N ARG A 12 -34.50 -24.82 -13.89
CA ARG A 12 -33.89 -23.66 -13.24
C ARG A 12 -34.44 -23.48 -11.82
N ALA A 13 -35.75 -23.57 -11.63
CA ALA A 13 -36.37 -23.50 -10.31
C ALA A 13 -35.90 -24.64 -9.39
N GLU A 14 -35.75 -25.86 -9.94
CA GLU A 14 -35.20 -26.99 -9.20
C GLU A 14 -33.72 -26.79 -8.79
N LEU A 15 -32.94 -26.09 -9.63
CA LEU A 15 -31.56 -25.72 -9.30
C LEU A 15 -31.49 -24.62 -8.25
N GLU A 16 -32.33 -23.60 -8.34
CA GLU A 16 -32.40 -22.49 -7.37
C GLU A 16 -32.80 -23.03 -5.98
N SER A 17 -33.78 -23.93 -5.91
CA SER A 17 -34.17 -24.59 -4.65
C SER A 17 -33.06 -25.45 -4.05
N ARG A 18 -32.29 -26.20 -4.86
CA ARG A 18 -31.12 -26.96 -4.36
C ARG A 18 -29.98 -26.06 -3.88
N ILE A 19 -29.84 -24.87 -4.46
CA ILE A 19 -28.84 -23.88 -4.00
C ILE A 19 -29.24 -23.33 -2.63
N GLU A 20 -30.52 -23.02 -2.43
CA GLU A 20 -31.03 -22.57 -1.13
C GLU A 20 -30.88 -23.64 -0.05
N GLU A 21 -31.23 -24.90 -0.35
CA GLU A 21 -31.06 -26.04 0.57
C GLU A 21 -29.57 -26.26 0.94
N MET A 22 -28.65 -26.02 0.00
CA MET A 22 -27.21 -26.08 0.24
C MET A 22 -26.71 -24.92 1.11
N ILE A 23 -27.28 -23.71 0.96
CA ILE A 23 -26.97 -22.55 1.81
C ILE A 23 -27.43 -22.82 3.24
N GLU A 24 -28.66 -23.32 3.43
CA GLU A 24 -29.16 -23.68 4.76
C GLU A 24 -28.31 -24.75 5.45
N LEU A 25 -27.84 -25.76 4.69
CA LEU A 25 -26.91 -26.76 5.23
C LEU A 25 -25.56 -26.17 5.63
N LEU A 26 -25.06 -25.17 4.90
CA LEU A 26 -23.82 -24.47 5.25
C LEU A 26 -24.00 -23.63 6.52
N ASP A 27 -25.15 -22.95 6.67
CA ASP A 27 -25.47 -22.19 7.88
C ASP A 27 -25.60 -23.10 9.13
N VAL A 28 -26.07 -24.34 8.95
CA VAL A 28 -26.12 -25.35 10.03
C VAL A 28 -24.72 -25.91 10.38
N ILE A 29 -23.82 -26.01 9.40
CA ILE A 29 -22.44 -26.48 9.62
C ILE A 29 -21.58 -25.40 10.32
N ASP A 30 -21.87 -24.12 10.06
CA ASP A 30 -21.10 -22.99 10.58
C ASP A 30 -21.56 -22.48 11.96
N GLY A 31 -22.67 -23.01 12.51
CA GLY A 31 -23.09 -22.95 13.91
C GLY A 31 -22.56 -21.78 14.77
N ASP A 32 -23.08 -20.57 14.56
CA ASP A 32 -23.47 -19.61 15.62
C ASP A 32 -23.93 -18.27 15.03
N ALA A 33 -25.09 -17.79 15.50
CA ALA A 33 -25.65 -16.48 15.22
C ALA A 33 -25.82 -15.75 16.57
N ASP A 34 -24.75 -15.19 17.11
CA ASP A 34 -24.74 -14.17 18.17
C ASP A 34 -23.41 -13.41 18.12
N LEU A 35 -23.41 -12.25 17.45
CA LEU A 35 -22.36 -11.24 17.59
C LEU A 35 -22.85 -10.20 18.60
N GLU A 36 -22.42 -10.37 19.86
CA GLU A 36 -22.61 -9.38 20.93
C GLU A 36 -21.76 -8.12 20.74
N ASP A 37 -22.28 -7.06 21.37
CA ASP A 37 -21.78 -5.71 21.61
C ASP A 37 -20.39 -5.68 22.30
N ASN A 38 -19.47 -4.84 21.80
CA ASN A 38 -18.21 -4.37 22.42
C ASN A 38 -17.18 -5.43 22.91
N GLY A 39 -16.15 -5.71 22.11
CA GLY A 39 -15.08 -6.61 22.55
C GLY A 39 -13.80 -6.76 21.73
N ASP A 40 -13.30 -5.75 21.00
CA ASP A 40 -11.86 -5.63 20.68
C ASP A 40 -11.47 -4.24 20.17
N ASP A 41 -11.67 -3.23 21.04
CA ASP A 41 -10.64 -2.21 21.24
C ASP A 41 -9.44 -2.88 21.93
N GLU A 42 -8.45 -3.34 21.15
CA GLU A 42 -7.06 -3.28 21.60
C GLU A 42 -6.21 -2.40 20.65
N PRO A 43 -5.90 -1.16 21.06
CA PRO A 43 -4.93 -0.32 20.37
C PRO A 43 -3.53 -0.90 20.53
N SER A 44 -2.78 -1.01 19.44
CA SER A 44 -1.35 -1.31 19.55
C SER A 44 -0.66 -0.19 20.35
N ILE A 45 -0.01 -0.56 21.45
CA ILE A 45 0.79 0.31 22.30
C ILE A 45 1.71 1.19 21.43
N GLY A 46 1.44 2.50 21.42
CA GLY A 46 2.30 3.53 20.82
C GLY A 46 1.62 4.56 19.92
N SER A 47 0.31 4.47 19.65
CA SER A 47 -0.39 5.47 18.83
C SER A 47 -1.02 6.55 19.72
N THR A 48 -0.55 7.79 19.61
CA THR A 48 -1.16 8.94 20.32
C THR A 48 -2.49 9.32 19.65
N PRO A 49 -3.63 9.35 20.37
CA PRO A 49 -4.89 9.84 19.81
C PRO A 49 -4.88 11.37 19.69
N MET A 50 -5.53 11.90 18.64
CA MET A 50 -5.71 13.33 18.44
C MET A 50 -7.07 13.75 19.03
N ILE A 51 -7.07 14.72 19.94
CA ILE A 51 -8.26 15.24 20.62
C ILE A 51 -8.71 16.54 19.93
N ILE A 52 -9.99 16.61 19.53
CA ILE A 52 -10.65 17.86 19.15
C ILE A 52 -11.86 18.06 20.07
N GLY A 53 -11.75 18.99 21.02
CA GLY A 53 -12.78 19.20 22.05
C GLY A 53 -12.90 18.03 23.04
N ASN A 54 -14.12 17.74 23.51
CA ASN A 54 -14.39 16.74 24.56
C ASN A 54 -14.90 15.39 24.02
N LYS A 55 -14.65 15.08 22.73
CA LYS A 55 -15.10 13.84 22.10
C LYS A 55 -13.97 13.22 21.26
N ILE A 56 -13.86 11.89 21.31
CA ILE A 56 -12.92 11.07 20.54
C ILE A 56 -13.67 10.53 19.33
N GLU A 57 -13.17 10.77 18.12
CA GLU A 57 -13.76 10.28 16.87
C GLU A 57 -12.77 9.35 16.15
N LEU A 58 -13.21 8.12 15.88
CA LEU A 58 -12.54 7.14 15.03
C LEU A 58 -13.44 6.94 13.81
N ASP A 59 -13.11 7.60 12.70
CA ASP A 59 -13.86 7.48 11.46
C ASP A 59 -12.97 6.98 10.32
N LEU A 60 -13.37 5.84 9.76
CA LEU A 60 -12.79 5.19 8.59
C LEU A 60 -13.77 5.24 7.40
N GLU A 61 -14.64 6.25 7.28
CA GLU A 61 -15.50 6.38 6.11
C GLU A 61 -15.98 7.82 5.83
N TRP A 62 -15.06 8.81 5.80
CA TRP A 62 -15.37 10.12 5.24
C TRP A 62 -14.44 10.47 4.08
N ALA A 63 -14.95 10.22 2.87
CA ALA A 63 -14.68 11.11 1.76
C ALA A 63 -15.33 12.46 2.09
N PRO A 64 -14.62 13.60 2.07
CA PRO A 64 -15.31 14.88 2.04
C PRO A 64 -16.07 14.99 0.71
N ALA A 65 -17.38 14.88 0.89
CA ALA A 65 -18.50 15.08 0.01
C ALA A 65 -18.62 16.45 -0.68
N ASP A 66 -17.72 17.42 -0.51
CA ASP A 66 -18.10 18.78 -0.87
C ASP A 66 -16.95 19.79 -0.99
N GLU A 67 -17.19 20.69 -1.93
CA GLU A 67 -16.70 22.07 -2.01
C GLU A 67 -15.45 22.37 -2.86
N HIS A 68 -15.71 22.54 -4.16
CA HIS A 68 -15.10 23.55 -5.03
C HIS A 68 -13.56 23.64 -5.05
N GLY A 69 -12.91 22.60 -5.56
CA GLY A 69 -11.59 22.72 -6.18
C GLY A 69 -11.71 23.04 -7.68
N ILE A 70 -11.68 24.33 -8.02
CA ILE A 70 -11.42 24.89 -9.36
C ILE A 70 -10.20 24.15 -9.97
N ALA A 71 -10.15 23.54 -11.16
CA ALA A 71 -11.06 23.48 -12.29
C ALA A 71 -10.74 22.25 -13.21
N ASP A 72 -11.69 21.31 -13.34
CA ASP A 72 -11.63 20.27 -14.38
C ASP A 72 -12.03 20.82 -15.77
N HIS A 73 -12.72 21.97 -15.81
CA HIS A 73 -13.06 22.69 -17.04
C HIS A 73 -11.84 23.39 -17.66
N ASP A 74 -10.85 23.75 -16.84
CA ASP A 74 -9.62 24.43 -17.27
C ASP A 74 -8.64 23.47 -17.94
N ALA A 75 -8.62 22.17 -17.58
CA ALA A 75 -7.74 21.20 -18.24
C ALA A 75 -8.07 21.01 -19.74
N LEU A 76 -9.36 21.11 -20.10
CA LEU A 76 -9.83 21.07 -21.49
C LEU A 76 -9.57 22.40 -22.22
N HIS A 77 -9.65 23.53 -21.48
CA HIS A 77 -9.38 24.87 -22.00
C HIS A 77 -7.87 25.11 -22.24
N LEU A 78 -6.99 24.63 -21.36
CA LEU A 78 -5.53 24.60 -21.51
C LEU A 78 -5.11 23.73 -22.70
N PHE A 79 -5.74 22.56 -22.88
CA PHE A 79 -5.53 21.71 -24.05
C PHE A 79 -5.97 22.35 -25.38
N GLN A 80 -6.89 23.32 -25.34
CA GLN A 80 -7.38 24.04 -26.53
C GLN A 80 -6.69 25.38 -26.75
N GLN A 81 -6.18 26.04 -25.69
CA GLN A 81 -5.48 27.33 -25.77
C GLN A 81 -4.00 27.20 -26.16
N GLU A 82 -3.33 26.09 -25.81
CA GLU A 82 -1.97 25.84 -26.30
C GLU A 82 -2.00 25.25 -27.72
N GLY A 83 -2.12 26.16 -28.69
CA GLY A 83 -1.91 25.84 -30.09
C GLY A 83 -0.54 25.20 -30.33
N GLY A 84 -0.55 23.94 -30.77
CA GLY A 84 0.51 23.34 -31.58
C GLY A 84 1.80 22.99 -30.84
N PHE A 85 1.96 21.70 -30.55
CA PHE A 85 3.27 21.14 -30.21
C PHE A 85 4.22 21.26 -31.41
N SER A 86 5.04 22.30 -31.45
CA SER A 86 6.17 22.42 -32.38
C SER A 86 7.38 21.69 -31.79
N GLY A 87 7.61 20.45 -32.21
CA GLY A 87 8.77 19.72 -31.66
C GLY A 87 8.99 18.26 -32.05
N SER A 88 8.17 17.65 -32.90
CA SER A 88 8.53 16.54 -33.80
C SER A 88 7.30 16.26 -34.64
N ARG A 89 7.47 16.00 -35.93
CA ARG A 89 6.37 15.71 -36.86
C ARG A 89 5.50 14.57 -36.31
N PHE A 90 4.31 14.94 -35.84
CA PHE A 90 3.23 14.06 -35.40
C PHE A 90 2.66 13.35 -36.63
N ASP A 91 2.88 12.05 -36.75
CA ASP A 91 2.50 11.21 -37.90
C ASP A 91 1.18 10.43 -37.71
N GLY A 92 0.47 10.66 -36.60
CA GLY A 92 -0.99 10.65 -36.65
C GLY A 92 -1.75 9.36 -36.35
N ASP A 93 -1.15 8.28 -35.83
CA ASP A 93 -1.92 7.02 -35.62
C ASP A 93 -2.31 6.67 -34.18
N GLY A 94 -1.70 7.28 -33.15
CA GLY A 94 -1.99 6.97 -31.73
C GLY A 94 -3.31 7.53 -31.17
N HIS A 95 -3.97 8.44 -31.89
CA HIS A 95 -5.07 9.26 -31.35
C HIS A 95 -6.48 8.81 -31.78
N HIS A 96 -6.60 7.84 -32.69
CA HIS A 96 -7.85 7.61 -33.40
C HIS A 96 -8.96 7.08 -32.49
N ILE A 97 -8.66 6.30 -31.44
CA ILE A 97 -9.68 5.71 -30.56
C ILE A 97 -10.21 6.73 -29.56
N ALA A 98 -9.37 7.53 -28.91
CA ALA A 98 -9.83 8.62 -28.04
C ALA A 98 -10.59 9.70 -28.83
N ARG A 99 -10.15 10.03 -30.07
CA ARG A 99 -10.91 10.90 -30.99
C ARG A 99 -12.18 10.24 -31.52
N LYS A 100 -12.19 8.93 -31.73
CA LYS A 100 -13.40 8.17 -32.09
C LYS A 100 -14.40 8.19 -30.95
N LEU A 101 -13.95 8.02 -29.70
CA LEU A 101 -14.78 8.13 -28.48
C LEU A 101 -15.37 9.54 -28.33
N LEU A 102 -14.60 10.58 -28.63
CA LEU A 102 -15.08 11.96 -28.77
C LEU A 102 -16.16 12.09 -29.86
N ARG A 103 -15.92 11.57 -31.08
CA ARG A 103 -16.89 11.60 -32.19
C ARG A 103 -18.14 10.77 -31.93
N SER A 104 -18.03 9.67 -31.18
CA SER A 104 -19.14 8.77 -30.85
C SER A 104 -19.96 9.23 -29.65
N HIS A 105 -19.83 10.49 -29.22
CA HIS A 105 -20.64 11.10 -28.16
C HIS A 105 -20.59 10.31 -26.84
N VAL A 106 -19.39 9.95 -26.36
CA VAL A 106 -19.25 9.46 -24.98
C VAL A 106 -19.79 10.55 -24.05
N LYS A 107 -20.95 10.27 -23.43
CA LYS A 107 -21.68 11.24 -22.59
C LYS A 107 -20.91 11.68 -21.35
N ASP A 108 -19.92 10.89 -20.92
CA ASP A 108 -19.14 11.13 -19.72
C ASP A 108 -17.77 11.73 -20.06
N GLN A 109 -17.66 13.05 -19.94
CA GLN A 109 -16.43 13.81 -20.16
C GLN A 109 -15.27 13.35 -19.25
N ARG A 110 -15.58 12.84 -18.05
CA ARG A 110 -14.54 12.37 -17.10
C ARG A 110 -13.86 11.11 -17.60
N LYS A 111 -14.62 10.18 -18.19
CA LYS A 111 -14.07 8.96 -18.80
C LYS A 111 -13.17 9.30 -19.98
N LEU A 112 -13.58 10.28 -20.78
CA LEU A 112 -12.80 10.75 -21.90
C LEU A 112 -11.48 11.40 -21.45
N ALA A 113 -11.51 12.31 -20.49
CA ALA A 113 -10.31 12.95 -19.95
C ALA A 113 -9.32 11.90 -19.43
N LYS A 114 -9.80 10.91 -18.67
CA LYS A 114 -8.97 9.78 -18.20
C LYS A 114 -8.35 8.98 -19.35
N ALA A 115 -9.07 8.76 -20.45
CA ALA A 115 -8.57 8.06 -21.62
C ALA A 115 -7.49 8.87 -22.36
N LEU A 116 -7.68 10.18 -22.51
CA LEU A 116 -6.70 11.08 -23.12
C LEU A 116 -5.39 11.12 -22.32
N VAL A 117 -5.48 11.26 -21.00
CA VAL A 117 -4.31 11.25 -20.12
C VAL A 117 -3.55 9.93 -20.22
N ARG A 118 -4.25 8.79 -20.26
CA ARG A 118 -3.61 7.47 -20.48
C ARG A 118 -2.90 7.40 -21.83
N THR A 119 -3.53 7.87 -22.90
CA THR A 119 -2.93 7.90 -24.24
C THR A 119 -1.64 8.71 -24.24
N ARG A 120 -1.69 9.91 -23.67
CA ARG A 120 -0.52 10.77 -23.49
C ARG A 120 0.60 10.11 -22.69
N VAL A 121 0.28 9.38 -21.62
CA VAL A 121 1.28 8.62 -20.85
C VAL A 121 1.98 7.56 -21.71
N PHE A 122 1.25 6.86 -22.58
CA PHE A 122 1.82 5.88 -23.51
C PHE A 122 2.73 6.54 -24.56
N ASP A 123 2.28 7.66 -25.14
CA ASP A 123 3.04 8.42 -26.14
C ASP A 123 4.34 8.99 -25.56
N LEU A 124 4.28 9.62 -24.38
CA LEU A 124 5.47 10.14 -23.71
C LEU A 124 6.45 9.01 -23.37
N TYR A 125 5.93 7.88 -22.91
CA TYR A 125 6.79 6.73 -22.57
C TYR A 125 7.40 6.08 -23.80
N SER A 126 6.67 5.94 -24.92
CA SER A 126 7.24 5.42 -26.17
C SER A 126 8.33 6.37 -26.70
N ALA A 127 8.11 7.68 -26.62
CA ALA A 127 9.02 8.72 -27.11
C ALA A 127 10.35 8.85 -26.35
N GLY A 128 10.46 8.43 -25.09
CA GLY A 128 11.71 8.65 -24.35
C GLY A 128 11.53 8.83 -22.86
N VAL A 129 10.36 9.29 -22.44
CA VAL A 129 10.20 9.91 -21.13
C VAL A 129 10.01 8.85 -20.05
N GLY A 130 10.83 8.94 -19.01
CA GLY A 130 10.75 8.01 -17.88
C GLY A 130 9.48 8.20 -17.03
N PRO A 131 8.95 7.14 -16.37
CA PRO A 131 7.69 7.22 -15.62
C PRO A 131 7.64 8.28 -14.52
N ARG A 132 8.77 8.55 -13.84
CA ARG A 132 8.87 9.60 -12.83
C ARG A 132 8.80 11.00 -13.42
N SER A 133 9.37 11.19 -14.62
CA SER A 133 9.30 12.47 -15.32
C SER A 133 7.89 12.71 -15.85
N ILE A 134 7.22 11.67 -16.39
CA ILE A 134 5.81 11.76 -16.78
C ILE A 134 4.94 12.13 -15.56
N ALA A 135 5.15 11.47 -14.41
CA ALA A 135 4.42 11.81 -13.18
C ALA A 135 4.65 13.26 -12.75
N ALA A 136 5.88 13.76 -12.87
CA ALA A 136 6.20 15.15 -12.55
C ALA A 136 5.46 16.14 -13.47
N MET A 137 5.48 15.92 -14.78
CA MET A 137 4.76 16.76 -15.75
C MET A 137 3.26 16.81 -15.43
N LEU A 138 2.64 15.65 -15.22
CA LEU A 138 1.20 15.58 -14.94
C LEU A 138 0.84 16.28 -13.61
N ASN A 139 1.71 16.24 -12.60
CA ASN A 139 1.49 16.96 -11.36
C ASN A 139 1.66 18.46 -11.50
N ASP A 140 2.64 18.91 -12.31
CA ASP A 140 2.91 20.32 -12.57
C ASP A 140 1.73 20.99 -13.31
N GLU A 141 1.12 20.24 -14.22
CA GLU A 141 -0.08 20.65 -14.96
C GLU A 141 -1.39 20.50 -14.17
N GLY A 142 -1.34 20.05 -12.92
CA GLY A 142 -2.53 19.87 -12.09
C GLY A 142 -3.47 18.74 -12.53
N VAL A 143 -3.01 17.79 -13.35
CA VAL A 143 -3.84 16.68 -13.84
C VAL A 143 -4.16 15.73 -12.69
N ALA A 144 -5.45 15.51 -12.43
CA ALA A 144 -5.91 14.61 -11.36
C ALA A 144 -5.39 13.17 -11.52
N ALA A 145 -4.81 12.63 -10.45
CA ALA A 145 -4.29 11.26 -10.44
C ALA A 145 -5.44 10.22 -10.38
N PRO A 146 -5.27 9.00 -10.93
CA PRO A 146 -6.31 7.97 -10.89
C PRO A 146 -6.66 7.51 -9.48
N ARG A 147 -5.69 7.58 -8.56
CA ARG A 147 -5.83 7.30 -7.13
C ARG A 147 -4.88 8.19 -6.35
N GLY A 148 -5.32 8.61 -5.16
CA GLY A 148 -4.55 9.49 -4.29
C GLY A 148 -4.48 10.92 -4.80
N ARG A 149 -3.68 11.75 -4.11
CA ARG A 149 -3.60 13.19 -4.39
C ARG A 149 -2.72 13.55 -5.59
N GLN A 150 -1.78 12.70 -5.99
CA GLN A 150 -0.72 13.02 -6.94
C GLN A 150 -0.31 11.81 -7.78
N TRP A 151 0.17 12.06 -9.00
CA TRP A 151 0.80 11.06 -9.86
C TRP A 151 2.11 10.58 -9.26
N ASN A 152 2.35 9.28 -9.32
CA ASN A 152 3.57 8.64 -8.84
C ASN A 152 4.15 7.78 -9.96
N GLY A 153 5.49 7.81 -10.15
CA GLY A 153 6.16 6.98 -11.14
C GLY A 153 5.87 5.48 -10.98
N SER A 154 5.62 5.01 -9.76
CA SER A 154 5.22 3.62 -9.48
C SER A 154 3.82 3.28 -10.03
N THR A 155 2.87 4.20 -10.02
CA THR A 155 1.53 4.03 -10.61
C THR A 155 1.60 3.91 -12.12
N ILE A 156 2.48 4.68 -12.77
CA ILE A 156 2.69 4.63 -14.22
C ILE A 156 3.45 3.35 -14.61
N ASN A 157 4.57 3.07 -13.93
CA ASN A 157 5.46 1.96 -14.28
C ASN A 157 4.87 0.59 -13.93
N GLY A 158 4.31 0.48 -12.72
CA GLY A 158 3.67 -0.74 -12.25
C GLY A 158 4.59 -1.83 -11.71
N ASN A 159 3.98 -2.99 -11.45
CA ASN A 159 4.65 -4.22 -11.05
C ASN A 159 4.56 -5.24 -12.18
N ASP A 160 5.71 -5.79 -12.56
CA ASP A 160 5.84 -6.76 -13.64
C ASP A 160 5.05 -8.04 -13.39
N LYS A 161 5.35 -8.72 -12.29
CA LYS A 161 4.73 -10.00 -11.90
C LYS A 161 3.22 -9.92 -11.72
N ARG A 162 2.72 -8.77 -11.24
CA ARG A 162 1.27 -8.58 -11.04
C ARG A 162 0.54 -8.07 -12.29
N GLY A 163 1.27 -7.62 -13.32
CA GLY A 163 0.68 -6.95 -14.48
C GLY A 163 -0.03 -5.63 -14.13
N TYR A 164 0.23 -5.04 -12.96
CA TYR A 164 -0.38 -3.79 -12.54
C TYR A 164 0.43 -2.59 -13.00
N GLY A 165 -0.22 -1.45 -13.16
CA GLY A 165 0.36 -0.19 -13.63
C GLY A 165 -0.20 0.25 -14.97
N ILE A 166 -0.17 1.55 -15.23
CA ILE A 166 -0.81 2.14 -16.43
C ILE A 166 -0.19 1.56 -17.70
N LEU A 167 1.14 1.50 -17.78
CA LEU A 167 1.85 1.00 -18.98
C LEU A 167 1.75 -0.53 -19.18
N ARG A 168 1.18 -1.27 -18.21
CA ARG A 168 1.09 -2.75 -18.24
C ARG A 168 -0.33 -3.26 -18.40
N ASN A 169 -1.32 -2.38 -18.31
CA ASN A 169 -2.72 -2.78 -18.23
C ASN A 169 -3.25 -3.23 -19.59
N SER A 170 -3.50 -4.54 -19.73
CA SER A 170 -4.05 -5.17 -20.93
C SER A 170 -5.46 -4.68 -21.29
N LEU A 171 -6.18 -4.08 -20.33
CA LEU A 171 -7.50 -3.52 -20.59
C LEU A 171 -7.45 -2.43 -21.67
N TYR A 172 -6.35 -1.69 -21.77
CA TYR A 172 -6.22 -0.59 -22.72
C TYR A 172 -6.10 -1.04 -24.18
N VAL A 173 -5.70 -2.29 -24.43
CA VAL A 173 -5.75 -2.93 -25.75
C VAL A 173 -7.03 -3.75 -25.96
N GLY A 174 -7.96 -3.70 -25.00
CA GLY A 174 -9.22 -4.43 -25.05
C GLY A 174 -9.09 -5.89 -24.64
N LYS A 175 -8.24 -6.22 -23.67
CA LYS A 175 -8.10 -7.58 -23.12
C LYS A 175 -8.31 -7.60 -21.61
N ILE A 176 -9.35 -8.29 -21.17
CA ILE A 176 -9.59 -8.57 -19.76
C ILE A 176 -8.81 -9.83 -19.42
N VAL A 177 -8.02 -9.77 -18.36
CA VAL A 177 -7.22 -10.93 -17.94
C VAL A 177 -7.42 -11.10 -16.45
N TRP A 178 -7.84 -12.31 -16.08
CA TRP A 178 -8.26 -12.68 -14.74
C TRP A 178 -7.27 -13.65 -14.09
N ASN A 179 -7.38 -13.79 -12.77
CA ASN A 179 -6.68 -14.82 -12.00
C ASN A 179 -5.13 -14.85 -12.08
N ARG A 180 -4.48 -13.69 -12.29
CA ARG A 180 -3.00 -13.59 -12.35
C ARG A 180 -2.29 -13.92 -11.04
N VAL A 181 -2.92 -13.61 -9.91
CA VAL A 181 -2.29 -13.73 -8.58
C VAL A 181 -3.27 -14.29 -7.57
N ARG A 182 -2.77 -15.14 -6.68
CA ARG A 182 -3.48 -15.60 -5.48
C ARG A 182 -2.87 -15.01 -4.21
N MET A 183 -3.69 -14.79 -3.19
CA MET A 183 -3.24 -14.31 -1.89
C MET A 183 -3.11 -15.50 -0.93
N VAL A 184 -1.91 -15.73 -0.41
CA VAL A 184 -1.60 -16.82 0.52
C VAL A 184 -1.16 -16.21 1.85
N LYS A 185 -1.70 -16.71 2.97
CA LYS A 185 -1.24 -16.31 4.31
C LYS A 185 0.10 -16.99 4.60
N ASP A 186 1.09 -16.21 4.99
CA ASP A 186 2.38 -16.73 5.44
C ASP A 186 2.21 -17.41 6.80
N PRO A 187 2.54 -18.71 6.93
CA PRO A 187 2.41 -19.43 8.20
C PRO A 187 3.28 -18.85 9.32
N SER A 188 4.43 -18.25 8.96
CA SER A 188 5.42 -17.76 9.92
C SER A 188 5.18 -16.32 10.35
N THR A 189 4.63 -15.48 9.46
CA THR A 189 4.42 -14.05 9.73
C THR A 189 2.96 -13.66 9.88
N GLY A 190 2.02 -14.56 9.56
CA GLY A 190 0.58 -14.29 9.54
C GLY A 190 0.14 -13.32 8.44
N ARG A 191 1.06 -12.78 7.64
CA ARG A 191 0.79 -11.75 6.63
C ARG A 191 0.31 -12.36 5.32
N ARG A 192 -0.56 -11.65 4.62
CA ARG A 192 -1.01 -12.05 3.28
C ARG A 192 0.07 -11.70 2.25
N ILE A 193 0.59 -12.71 1.55
CA ILE A 193 1.58 -12.59 0.48
C ILE A 193 0.90 -12.91 -0.85
N SER A 194 1.15 -12.06 -1.85
CA SER A 194 0.72 -12.32 -3.23
C SER A 194 1.68 -13.29 -3.91
N ARG A 195 1.15 -14.38 -4.45
CA ARG A 195 1.85 -15.36 -5.28
C ARG A 195 1.26 -15.34 -6.69
N GLU A 196 2.12 -15.51 -7.68
CA GLU A 196 1.72 -15.63 -9.08
C GLU A 196 1.05 -16.98 -9.30
N ASN A 197 -0.02 -17.00 -10.09
CA ASN A 197 -0.64 -18.23 -10.52
C ASN A 197 0.06 -18.77 -11.77
N GLU A 198 -0.10 -20.07 -12.01
CA GLU A 198 0.37 -20.68 -13.25
C GLU A 198 -0.36 -20.08 -14.45
N GLU A 199 0.32 -19.98 -15.59
CA GLU A 199 -0.25 -19.38 -16.81
C GLU A 199 -1.52 -20.10 -17.28
N THR A 200 -1.63 -21.40 -17.03
CA THR A 200 -2.80 -22.24 -17.33
C THR A 200 -4.05 -21.83 -16.54
N ALA A 201 -3.87 -21.23 -15.36
CA ALA A 201 -4.96 -20.72 -14.54
C ALA A 201 -5.32 -19.26 -14.87
N VAL A 202 -4.55 -18.58 -15.73
CA VAL A 202 -4.79 -17.20 -16.15
C VAL A 202 -5.74 -17.17 -17.34
N GLU A 203 -6.95 -16.68 -17.10
CA GLU A 203 -7.96 -16.54 -18.16
C GLU A 203 -7.84 -15.19 -18.85
N THR A 204 -7.94 -15.18 -20.18
CA THR A 204 -7.96 -13.95 -20.99
C THR A 204 -9.20 -13.91 -21.86
N ILE A 205 -9.95 -12.82 -21.77
CA ILE A 205 -11.18 -12.56 -22.53
C ILE A 205 -10.97 -11.30 -23.37
N ASP A 206 -11.30 -11.38 -24.65
CA ASP A 206 -11.27 -10.24 -25.55
C ASP A 206 -12.45 -9.30 -25.28
N ALA A 207 -12.14 -8.03 -25.08
CA ALA A 207 -13.06 -6.93 -24.82
C ALA A 207 -12.69 -5.71 -25.69
N PRO A 208 -12.80 -5.81 -27.03
CA PRO A 208 -12.35 -4.77 -27.97
C PRO A 208 -13.07 -3.43 -27.76
N HIS A 209 -14.27 -3.43 -27.20
CA HIS A 209 -15.05 -2.23 -26.88
C HIS A 209 -14.44 -1.38 -25.74
N LEU A 210 -13.49 -1.93 -24.96
CA LEU A 210 -12.76 -1.21 -23.90
C LEU A 210 -11.41 -0.66 -24.36
N ARG A 211 -11.03 -0.90 -25.62
CA ARG A 211 -9.76 -0.46 -26.17
C ARG A 211 -9.66 1.06 -26.18
N ILE A 212 -8.50 1.56 -25.81
CA ILE A 212 -8.13 2.99 -25.81
C ILE A 212 -6.81 3.20 -26.57
N ILE A 213 -5.91 2.22 -26.51
CA ILE A 213 -4.56 2.26 -27.06
C ILE A 213 -4.44 1.26 -28.20
N ASP A 214 -3.71 1.63 -29.25
CA ASP A 214 -3.41 0.75 -30.38
C ASP A 214 -2.45 -0.38 -29.98
N ASP A 215 -2.60 -1.54 -30.62
CA ASP A 215 -1.74 -2.70 -30.37
C ASP A 215 -0.26 -2.38 -30.68
N ALA A 216 0.04 -1.62 -31.74
CA ALA A 216 1.39 -1.23 -32.12
C ALA A 216 2.06 -0.35 -31.06
N LEU A 217 1.34 0.66 -30.56
CA LEU A 217 1.84 1.53 -29.48
C LEU A 217 2.06 0.74 -28.19
N PHE A 218 1.13 -0.17 -27.86
CA PHE A 218 1.27 -1.02 -26.68
C PHE A 218 2.47 -1.96 -26.77
N GLN A 219 2.72 -2.57 -27.94
CA GLN A 219 3.90 -3.41 -28.16
C GLN A 219 5.19 -2.60 -28.09
N ALA A 220 5.25 -1.40 -28.68
CA ALA A 220 6.41 -0.53 -28.59
C ALA A 220 6.78 -0.21 -27.13
N VAL A 221 5.77 0.12 -26.31
CA VAL A 221 5.94 0.31 -24.86
C VAL A 221 6.46 -0.96 -24.17
N ARG A 222 5.90 -2.13 -24.51
CA ARG A 222 6.30 -3.41 -23.94
C ARG A 222 7.75 -3.76 -24.29
N SER A 223 8.13 -3.71 -25.56
CA SER A 223 9.50 -3.99 -26.02
C SER A 223 10.51 -3.05 -25.38
N ARG A 224 10.18 -1.76 -25.25
CA ARG A 224 11.02 -0.82 -24.50
C ARG A 224 11.18 -1.22 -23.04
N LYS A 225 10.09 -1.62 -22.37
CA LYS A 225 10.16 -2.08 -20.97
C LYS A 225 11.01 -3.33 -20.84
N GLU A 226 10.93 -4.26 -21.78
CA GLU A 226 11.74 -5.49 -21.80
C GLU A 226 13.23 -5.15 -22.04
N ALA A 227 13.53 -4.21 -22.94
CA ALA A 227 14.89 -3.74 -23.20
C ALA A 227 15.51 -3.02 -21.99
N ILE A 228 14.71 -2.23 -21.24
CA ILE A 228 15.16 -1.57 -20.00
C ILE A 228 15.18 -2.57 -18.82
N GLY A 229 14.24 -3.52 -18.83
CA GLY A 229 13.98 -4.54 -17.82
C GLY A 229 15.01 -5.67 -17.86
N GLY A 230 16.30 -5.32 -17.86
CA GLY A 230 17.36 -6.29 -17.57
C GLY A 230 17.18 -6.89 -16.17
N LYS A 231 17.89 -8.00 -15.90
CA LYS A 231 17.89 -8.68 -14.59
C LYS A 231 18.10 -7.67 -13.47
N HIS A 232 17.01 -7.22 -12.84
CA HIS A 232 17.11 -6.51 -11.58
C HIS A 232 17.75 -7.50 -10.63
N ALA A 233 19.01 -7.26 -10.26
CA ALA A 233 19.66 -8.01 -9.20
C ALA A 233 18.66 -8.06 -8.06
N HIS A 234 18.23 -9.27 -7.68
CA HIS A 234 17.42 -9.48 -6.49
C HIS A 234 18.15 -8.72 -5.39
N THR A 235 17.62 -7.56 -5.01
CA THR A 235 18.27 -6.76 -3.99
C THR A 235 18.13 -7.63 -2.76
N ALA A 236 19.25 -8.17 -2.29
CA ALA A 236 19.30 -8.91 -1.04
C ALA A 236 18.45 -8.16 0.00
N PRO A 237 17.70 -8.89 0.86
CA PRO A 237 16.83 -8.25 1.84
C PRO A 237 17.60 -7.12 2.51
N ARG A 238 17.12 -5.88 2.31
CA ARG A 238 17.84 -4.71 2.79
C ARG A 238 17.96 -4.85 4.29
N ASN A 239 19.19 -4.87 4.81
CA ASN A 239 19.40 -4.85 6.24
C ASN A 239 18.68 -3.62 6.82
N ARG A 240 17.81 -3.86 7.81
CA ARG A 240 17.13 -2.76 8.49
C ARG A 240 18.21 -1.96 9.22
N ARG A 241 18.35 -0.69 8.85
CA ARG A 241 19.14 0.30 9.59
C ARG A 241 18.36 0.83 10.78
N LEU A 242 19.07 1.45 11.72
CA LEU A 242 18.54 2.02 12.95
C LEU A 242 17.27 2.85 12.72
N LEU A 243 17.29 3.72 11.72
CA LEU A 243 16.20 4.68 11.45
C LEU A 243 15.27 4.26 10.30
N SER A 244 15.26 2.98 9.93
CA SER A 244 14.41 2.49 8.84
C SER A 244 12.92 2.68 9.17
N GLY A 245 12.20 3.40 8.31
CA GLY A 245 10.76 3.66 8.48
C GLY A 245 10.43 4.86 9.37
N LEU A 246 11.39 5.38 10.14
CA LEU A 246 11.20 6.51 11.06
C LEU A 246 11.47 7.87 10.40
N LEU A 247 12.33 7.92 9.39
CA LEU A 247 12.73 9.17 8.75
C LEU A 247 11.61 9.79 7.91
N LYS A 248 11.24 11.04 8.24
CA LYS A 248 10.22 11.83 7.54
C LYS A 248 10.78 13.13 6.97
N CYS A 249 10.24 13.56 5.85
CA CYS A 249 10.53 14.83 5.21
C CYS A 249 9.74 15.94 5.92
N ARG A 250 10.43 16.98 6.39
CA ARG A 250 9.77 18.14 7.03
C ARG A 250 8.80 18.87 6.11
N ALA A 251 9.08 18.92 4.80
CA ALA A 251 8.30 19.72 3.85
C ALA A 251 6.96 19.08 3.46
N CYS A 252 6.91 17.74 3.31
CA CYS A 252 5.70 17.04 2.85
C CYS A 252 5.19 15.95 3.80
N GLY A 253 5.88 15.69 4.92
CA GLY A 253 5.59 14.57 5.81
C GLY A 253 5.89 13.17 5.23
N GLY A 254 6.25 13.07 3.95
CA GLY A 254 6.58 11.82 3.28
C GLY A 254 7.86 11.17 3.82
N GLY A 255 8.00 9.86 3.65
CA GLY A 255 9.20 9.13 4.09
C GLY A 255 10.49 9.53 3.36
N LEU A 256 11.64 9.37 4.02
CA LEU A 256 12.94 9.44 3.37
C LEU A 256 13.38 8.04 2.93
N SER A 257 13.88 7.90 1.69
CA SER A 257 14.29 6.62 1.12
C SER A 257 15.74 6.66 0.66
N ILE A 258 16.45 5.53 0.76
CA ILE A 258 17.84 5.41 0.32
C ILE A 258 17.92 5.53 -1.21
N ILE A 259 18.84 6.35 -1.70
CA ILE A 259 19.07 6.60 -3.14
C ILE A 259 20.39 6.07 -3.68
N GLY A 260 21.19 5.40 -2.84
CA GLY A 260 22.51 4.89 -3.17
C GLY A 260 23.59 5.47 -2.27
N ALA A 261 24.83 5.04 -2.48
CA ALA A 261 26.00 5.54 -1.76
C ALA A 261 26.92 6.30 -2.71
N ASP A 262 27.71 7.21 -2.16
CA ASP A 262 28.89 7.79 -2.82
C ASP A 262 30.14 7.49 -1.98
N ARG A 263 31.26 8.20 -2.23
CA ARG A 263 32.51 8.05 -1.47
C ARG A 263 32.32 8.28 0.04
N SER A 264 31.34 9.08 0.45
CA SER A 264 31.03 9.43 1.83
C SER A 264 29.93 8.55 2.43
N GLY A 265 29.34 7.65 1.64
CA GLY A 265 28.42 6.61 2.10
C GLY A 265 26.97 6.75 1.62
N PRO A 266 26.05 5.91 2.16
CA PRO A 266 24.63 5.92 1.81
C PRO A 266 23.93 7.24 2.09
N ARG A 267 23.09 7.65 1.14
CA ARG A 267 22.28 8.85 1.22
C ARG A 267 20.79 8.55 1.15
N VAL A 268 20.00 9.39 1.80
CA VAL A 268 18.54 9.39 1.73
C VAL A 268 18.03 10.67 1.09
N SER A 269 16.88 10.58 0.41
CA SER A 269 16.14 11.73 -0.11
C SER A 269 14.64 11.53 0.08
N CYS A 270 13.89 12.63 -0.02
CA CYS A 270 12.42 12.60 0.04
C CYS A 270 11.88 11.64 -1.04
N SER A 271 11.05 10.68 -0.62
CA SER A 271 10.45 9.71 -1.53
C SER A 271 9.46 10.39 -2.49
N THR A 272 8.67 11.35 -2.00
CA THR A 272 7.75 12.15 -2.82
C THR A 272 8.48 12.91 -3.92
N TRP A 273 9.56 13.65 -3.58
CA TRP A 273 10.38 14.31 -4.61
C TRP A 273 10.97 13.32 -5.62
N LYS A 274 11.45 12.17 -5.13
CA LYS A 274 12.04 11.14 -6.00
C LYS A 274 11.03 10.57 -6.97
N GLU A 275 9.83 10.23 -6.51
CA GLU A 275 8.84 9.49 -7.29
C GLU A 275 7.97 10.36 -8.19
N SER A 276 7.77 11.63 -7.84
CA SER A 276 6.79 12.50 -8.51
C SER A 276 7.18 13.96 -8.60
N LYS A 277 8.32 14.37 -8.04
CA LYS A 277 8.81 15.77 -8.00
C LYS A 277 7.87 16.78 -7.35
N SER A 278 6.82 16.32 -6.69
CA SER A 278 5.78 17.15 -6.10
C SER A 278 6.09 17.71 -4.71
N CYS A 279 7.33 17.55 -4.22
CA CYS A 279 7.78 18.09 -2.93
C CYS A 279 9.03 18.94 -3.14
N SER A 280 9.05 20.17 -2.64
CA SER A 280 10.18 21.10 -2.82
C SER A 280 11.51 20.60 -2.22
N ASN A 281 11.48 19.63 -1.30
CA ASN A 281 12.69 19.07 -0.69
C ASN A 281 13.42 18.10 -1.64
N ASN A 282 14.33 18.66 -2.44
CA ASN A 282 15.21 17.92 -3.33
C ASN A 282 16.55 17.51 -2.70
N ALA A 283 16.76 17.84 -1.43
CA ALA A 283 18.03 17.65 -0.75
C ALA A 283 18.34 16.16 -0.50
N ARG A 284 19.64 15.89 -0.36
CA ARG A 284 20.19 14.55 -0.10
C ARG A 284 20.97 14.60 1.21
N TYR A 285 20.68 13.66 2.10
CA TYR A 285 21.27 13.63 3.44
C TYR A 285 22.06 12.34 3.62
N TYR A 286 23.24 12.42 4.25
CA TYR A 286 24.02 11.25 4.62
C TYR A 286 23.39 10.53 5.81
N VAL A 287 23.15 9.23 5.66
CA VAL A 287 22.47 8.43 6.69
C VAL A 287 23.26 8.44 8.00
N GLN A 288 24.58 8.28 7.91
CA GLN A 288 25.44 8.22 9.09
C GLN A 288 25.47 9.52 9.89
N LYS A 289 25.32 10.67 9.21
CA LYS A 289 25.24 11.96 9.89
C LYS A 289 23.95 12.05 10.70
N ILE A 290 22.83 11.67 10.11
CA ILE A 290 21.54 11.63 10.80
C ILE A 290 21.57 10.64 11.97
N GLU A 291 22.07 9.42 11.75
CA GLU A 291 22.16 8.40 12.80
C GLU A 291 23.03 8.85 13.97
N ARG A 292 24.18 9.49 13.70
CA ARG A 292 25.06 10.06 14.72
C ARG A 292 24.35 11.16 15.51
N ASP A 293 23.77 12.13 14.81
CA ASP A 293 23.06 13.25 15.45
C ASP A 293 21.91 12.77 16.35
N VAL A 294 21.20 11.71 15.93
CA VAL A 294 20.13 11.09 16.74
C VAL A 294 20.72 10.42 17.97
N ILE A 295 21.75 9.58 17.82
CA ILE A 295 22.38 8.87 18.95
C ILE A 295 22.95 9.86 19.96
N ASP A 296 23.63 10.91 19.50
CA ASP A 296 24.25 11.90 20.39
C ASP A 296 23.19 12.70 21.15
N ARG A 297 22.07 13.04 20.52
CA ARG A 297 20.93 13.66 21.22
C ARG A 297 20.28 12.71 22.23
N LEU A 298 20.11 11.44 21.88
CA LEU A 298 19.59 10.43 22.81
C LEU A 298 20.51 10.29 24.02
N ARG A 299 21.83 10.28 23.82
CA ARG A 299 22.80 10.25 24.92
C ARG A 299 22.67 11.44 25.85
N ILE A 300 22.45 12.65 25.32
CA ILE A 300 22.24 13.85 26.13
C ILE A 300 20.91 13.76 26.88
N MET A 301 19.83 13.33 26.21
CA MET A 301 18.52 13.17 26.86
C MET A 301 18.53 12.12 27.97
N PHE A 302 19.31 11.05 27.80
CA PHE A 302 19.50 10.00 28.80
C PHE A 302 20.75 10.22 29.69
N ALA A 303 21.39 11.38 29.61
CA ALA A 303 22.55 11.69 30.47
C ALA A 303 22.12 12.01 31.90
N ASP A 304 20.87 12.41 32.10
CA ASP A 304 20.29 12.51 33.43
C ASP A 304 20.00 11.09 33.95
N THR A 305 20.97 10.54 34.67
CA THR A 305 20.83 9.22 35.30
C THR A 305 19.94 9.26 36.53
N SER A 306 19.44 10.41 37.00
CA SER A 306 18.65 10.48 38.24
C SER A 306 17.44 9.54 38.23
N ALA A 307 16.77 9.41 37.08
CA ALA A 307 15.66 8.48 36.89
C ALA A 307 16.10 7.01 36.85
N ILE A 308 17.28 6.72 36.30
CA ILE A 308 17.86 5.36 36.26
C ILE A 308 18.38 4.97 37.64
N ASP A 309 19.02 5.90 38.34
CA ASP A 309 19.58 5.72 39.67
C ASP A 309 18.46 5.50 40.69
N ALA A 310 17.39 6.32 40.66
CA ALA A 310 16.19 6.10 41.46
C ALA A 310 15.53 4.74 41.18
N TYR A 311 15.44 4.34 39.91
CA TYR A 311 14.92 3.02 39.54
C TYR A 311 15.81 1.88 40.05
N VAL A 312 17.13 1.99 39.93
CA VAL A 312 18.09 0.97 40.39
C VAL A 312 18.08 0.85 41.91
N GLU A 313 18.00 1.97 42.64
CA GLU A 313 17.86 1.96 44.09
C GLU A 313 16.59 1.23 44.52
N GLU A 314 15.46 1.53 43.89
CA GLU A 314 14.18 0.94 44.28
C GLU A 314 14.05 -0.52 43.87
N TYR A 315 14.61 -0.89 42.71
CA TYR A 315 14.76 -2.29 42.32
C TYR A 315 15.65 -3.08 43.31
N ARG A 316 16.74 -2.48 43.81
CA ARG A 316 17.60 -3.11 44.82
C ARG A 316 16.90 -3.24 46.18
N ALA A 317 16.12 -2.24 46.58
CA ALA A 317 15.31 -2.27 47.79
C ALA A 317 14.26 -3.39 47.73
N GLU A 318 13.55 -3.49 46.61
CA GLU A 318 12.53 -4.51 46.40
C GLU A 318 13.14 -5.92 46.33
N SER A 319 14.26 -6.09 45.62
CA SER A 319 14.99 -7.37 45.58
C SER A 319 15.43 -7.84 46.97
N LYS A 320 15.84 -6.91 47.85
CA LYS A 320 16.18 -7.21 49.25
C LYS A 320 14.94 -7.60 50.07
N ARG A 321 13.80 -6.94 49.88
CA ARG A 321 12.52 -7.33 50.53
C ARG A 321 12.13 -8.75 50.16
N ILE A 322 12.09 -9.06 48.86
CA ILE A 322 11.75 -10.40 48.36
C ILE A 322 12.71 -11.46 48.90
N ALA A 323 14.02 -11.18 48.92
CA ALA A 323 15.00 -12.11 49.48
C ALA A 323 14.80 -12.36 50.99
N THR A 324 14.46 -11.31 51.74
CA THR A 324 14.19 -11.38 53.18
C THR A 324 12.89 -12.14 53.47
N GLU A 325 11.82 -11.89 52.71
CA GLU A 325 10.56 -12.65 52.81
C GLU A 325 10.74 -14.12 52.47
N ARG A 326 11.53 -14.44 51.43
CA ARG A 326 11.89 -15.83 51.09
C ARG A 326 12.71 -16.49 52.21
N ARG A 327 13.65 -15.79 52.83
CA ARG A 327 14.41 -16.31 53.98
C ARG A 327 13.52 -16.53 55.21
N ASN A 328 12.63 -15.58 55.51
CA ASN A 328 11.73 -15.65 56.65
C ASN A 328 10.68 -16.75 56.50
N SER A 329 10.10 -16.90 55.30
CA SER A 329 9.15 -17.99 54.99
C SER A 329 9.82 -19.36 55.04
N ARG A 330 11.07 -19.49 54.55
CA ARG A 330 11.87 -20.71 54.73
C ARG A 330 12.14 -21.02 56.21
N GLY A 331 12.59 -20.03 56.98
CA GLY A 331 12.83 -20.19 58.41
C GLY A 331 11.55 -20.53 59.20
N ALA A 332 10.39 -19.99 58.80
CA ALA A 332 9.10 -20.34 59.38
C ALA A 332 8.70 -21.79 59.07
N LYS A 333 8.89 -22.24 57.82
CA LYS A 333 8.66 -23.64 57.41
C LYS A 333 9.60 -24.62 58.12
N GLU A 334 10.88 -24.27 58.30
CA GLU A 334 11.84 -25.10 59.03
C GLU A 334 11.56 -25.17 60.55
N ARG A 335 10.98 -24.12 61.14
CA ARG A 335 10.52 -24.13 62.54
C ARG A 335 9.23 -24.94 62.70
N ALA A 336 8.31 -24.82 61.75
CA ALA A 336 7.08 -25.62 61.74
C ALA A 336 7.39 -27.12 61.58
N GLY A 337 8.32 -27.48 60.68
CA GLY A 337 8.82 -28.84 60.53
C GLY A 337 9.41 -29.40 61.82
N ARG A 338 10.36 -28.67 62.45
CA ARG A 338 10.95 -29.08 63.73
C ARG A 338 9.93 -29.25 64.87
N ARG A 339 8.88 -28.44 64.89
CA ARG A 339 7.80 -28.54 65.89
C ARG A 339 6.88 -29.73 65.63
N ALA A 340 6.63 -30.04 64.35
CA ALA A 340 5.92 -31.26 63.97
C ALA A 340 6.72 -32.53 64.31
N ASP A 341 8.04 -32.52 64.06
CA ASP A 341 8.93 -33.63 64.39
C ASP A 341 9.05 -33.87 65.90
N GLN A 342 9.07 -32.80 66.72
CA GLN A 342 9.04 -32.92 68.19
C GLN A 342 7.72 -33.47 68.72
N ASN A 343 6.59 -33.11 68.11
CA ASN A 343 5.29 -33.67 68.49
C ASN A 343 5.16 -35.15 68.12
N TYR A 344 5.80 -35.58 67.01
CA TYR A 344 5.81 -36.99 66.58
C TYR A 344 6.72 -37.90 67.42
N ALA A 345 7.60 -37.33 68.25
CA ALA A 345 8.52 -38.08 69.12
C ALA A 345 8.01 -38.22 70.57
N CYS A 346 6.84 -37.63 70.89
CA CYS A 346 6.19 -37.68 72.20
C CYS A 346 4.91 -38.54 72.24
N ASP A 347 4.50 -39.12 71.10
CA ASP A 347 3.59 -40.26 71.01
C ASP A 347 4.42 -41.55 70.83
#